data_AF-L7WFC8-F1
#
_entry.id   AF-L7WFC8-F1
#
_cell.length_a   1.000
_cell.length_b   1.000
_cell.length_c   1.000
_cell.angle_alpha   90.00
_cell.angle_beta   90.00
_cell.angle_gamma   90.00
#
_symmetry.space_group_name_H-M   'P 1'
#
loop_
_entity.id
_entity.type
_entity.pdbx_description
1 polymer ?
#
loop_
_entity_poly.entity_id
_entity_poly.type
_entity_poly.pdbx_seq_one_letter_code
_entity_poly.pdbx_strand_id
1 'polypeptide(L)'
;MLEGEVTPLGKILRKTKLDELPQLYNIWKGDMAIVGPRPDVPGYYDQLKGSDRRVLLLKPGLTSSAALKYRNEEQILAQQENPQKYNDEVLFPDKVKMNLEYYDNKSLKLDTIIVLRTILAIFK
;
A
#
# COMPACT_ATOMS: atom_id res chain seq x y z
N MET A 1 -12.98 -3.54 -22.56
CA MET A 1 -13.21 -3.96 -21.16
C MET A 1 -13.16 -2.69 -20.33
N LEU A 2 -14.33 -2.20 -19.93
CA LEU A 2 -14.51 -0.86 -19.36
C LEU A 2 -14.49 -0.89 -17.84
N GLU A 3 -14.07 0.24 -17.28
CA GLU A 3 -14.01 0.60 -15.87
C GLU A 3 -15.35 0.39 -15.13
N GLY A 4 -15.26 -0.05 -13.86
CA GLY A 4 -16.09 0.55 -12.80
C GLY A 4 -17.51 0.05 -12.54
N GLU A 5 -18.08 -0.91 -13.26
CA GLU A 5 -19.38 -1.46 -12.86
C GLU A 5 -19.25 -2.44 -11.68
N VAL A 6 -19.42 -1.91 -10.47
CA VAL A 6 -19.59 -2.72 -9.26
C VAL A 6 -20.85 -3.57 -9.43
N THR A 7 -20.66 -4.87 -9.70
CA THR A 7 -21.75 -5.83 -9.79
C THR A 7 -22.64 -5.77 -8.54
N PRO A 8 -23.92 -6.16 -8.60
CA PRO A 8 -24.77 -6.24 -7.41
C PRO A 8 -24.10 -7.02 -6.27
N LEU A 9 -23.33 -8.05 -6.61
CA LEU A 9 -22.48 -8.81 -5.69
C LEU A 9 -21.33 -7.96 -5.12
N GLY A 10 -20.60 -7.21 -5.96
CA GLY A 10 -19.57 -6.27 -5.52
C GLY A 10 -20.10 -5.17 -4.59
N LYS A 11 -21.35 -4.72 -4.79
CA LYS A 11 -22.01 -3.73 -3.90
C LYS A 11 -22.30 -4.34 -2.54
N ILE A 12 -22.75 -5.60 -2.50
CA ILE A 12 -23.00 -6.33 -1.25
C ILE A 12 -21.68 -6.58 -0.51
N LEU A 13 -20.63 -7.03 -1.22
CA LEU A 13 -19.30 -7.27 -0.63
C LEU A 13 -18.73 -5.99 0.00
N ARG A 14 -18.76 -4.86 -0.71
CA ARG A 14 -18.36 -3.55 -0.16
C ARG A 14 -19.22 -3.11 1.03
N LYS A 15 -20.54 -3.31 0.97
CA LYS A 15 -21.46 -2.93 2.05
C LYS A 15 -21.26 -3.76 3.32
N THR A 16 -20.82 -5.01 3.16
CA THR A 16 -20.60 -5.96 4.25
C THR A 16 -19.14 -6.03 4.71
N LYS A 17 -18.23 -5.28 4.07
CA LYS A 17 -16.76 -5.36 4.26
C LYS A 17 -16.18 -6.77 4.08
N LEU A 18 -16.90 -7.65 3.40
CA LEU A 18 -16.46 -9.03 3.16
C LEU A 18 -15.30 -9.10 2.15
N ASP A 19 -15.04 -8.01 1.43
CA ASP A 19 -13.87 -7.83 0.56
C ASP A 19 -12.53 -7.74 1.32
N GLU A 20 -12.55 -7.44 2.62
CA GLU A 20 -11.35 -7.41 3.47
C GLU A 20 -11.06 -8.75 4.16
N LEU A 21 -12.03 -9.67 4.23
CA LEU A 21 -11.85 -11.00 4.86
C LEU A 21 -10.69 -11.82 4.26
N PRO A 22 -10.48 -11.87 2.93
CA PRO A 22 -9.33 -12.56 2.36
C PRO A 22 -7.99 -12.01 2.86
N GLN A 23 -7.90 -10.68 3.07
CA GLN A 23 -6.68 -10.05 3.56
C GLN A 23 -6.42 -10.39 5.02
N LEU A 24 -7.46 -10.41 5.85
CA LEU A 24 -7.35 -10.86 7.25
C LEU A 24 -6.94 -12.35 7.34
N TYR A 25 -7.47 -13.19 6.45
CA TYR A 25 -7.05 -14.59 6.36
C TYR A 25 -5.56 -14.73 5.97
N ASN A 26 -5.09 -13.92 5.02
CA ASN A 26 -3.67 -13.91 4.63
C ASN A 26 -2.75 -13.44 5.76
N ILE A 27 -3.20 -12.52 6.61
CA ILE A 27 -2.46 -12.12 7.82
C ILE A 27 -2.38 -13.28 8.80
N TRP A 28 -3.51 -13.97 9.04
CA TRP A 28 -3.55 -15.13 9.92
C TRP A 28 -2.67 -16.28 9.42
N LYS A 29 -2.66 -16.54 8.11
CA LYS A 29 -1.79 -17.53 7.45
C LYS A 29 -0.31 -17.10 7.44
N GLY A 30 -0.03 -15.82 7.68
CA GLY A 30 1.31 -15.26 7.73
C GLY A 30 1.87 -14.82 6.37
N ASP A 31 1.06 -14.79 5.32
CA ASP A 31 1.44 -14.31 3.98
C ASP A 31 1.47 -12.77 3.92
N MET A 32 0.70 -12.11 4.79
CA MET A 32 0.66 -10.65 4.94
C MET A 32 0.91 -10.23 6.40
N ALA A 33 1.17 -8.94 6.59
CA ALA A 33 1.21 -8.29 7.89
C ALA A 33 0.16 -7.16 7.96
N ILE A 34 -0.11 -6.65 9.17
CA ILE A 34 -0.94 -5.44 9.31
C ILE A 34 -0.18 -4.23 8.76
N VAL A 35 1.11 -4.11 9.12
CA VAL A 35 2.00 -3.04 8.68
C VAL A 35 3.07 -3.60 7.74
N GLY A 36 3.20 -3.00 6.56
CA GLY A 36 4.12 -3.43 5.52
C GLY A 36 3.84 -2.73 4.18
N PRO A 37 4.74 -2.81 3.21
CA PRO A 37 4.56 -2.19 1.90
C PRO A 37 3.29 -2.71 1.22
N ARG A 38 2.56 -1.82 0.57
CA ARG A 38 1.46 -2.23 -0.32
C ARG A 38 2.09 -2.72 -1.64
N PRO A 39 1.63 -3.85 -2.21
CA PRO A 39 2.06 -4.26 -3.54
C PRO A 39 1.72 -3.17 -4.56
N ASP A 40 2.67 -2.80 -5.40
CA ASP A 40 2.45 -1.91 -6.54
C ASP A 40 2.06 -2.71 -7.79
N VAL A 41 1.80 -1.97 -8.87
CA VAL A 41 1.57 -2.55 -10.20
C VAL A 41 2.73 -3.53 -10.54
N PRO A 42 2.42 -4.72 -11.10
CA PRO A 42 3.44 -5.67 -11.53
C PRO A 42 4.52 -5.02 -12.41
N GLY A 43 5.79 -5.41 -12.22
CA GLY A 43 6.92 -4.87 -12.96
C GLY A 43 7.73 -3.79 -12.24
N TYR A 44 7.14 -2.99 -11.35
CA TYR A 44 7.89 -1.93 -10.64
C TYR A 44 8.92 -2.49 -9.66
N TYR A 45 8.47 -3.39 -8.79
CA TYR A 45 9.33 -4.05 -7.81
C TYR A 45 10.38 -4.96 -8.47
N ASP A 46 10.10 -5.48 -9.68
CA ASP A 46 11.04 -6.31 -10.44
C ASP A 46 12.25 -5.51 -10.96
N GLN A 47 12.06 -4.20 -11.18
CA GLN A 47 13.11 -3.28 -11.65
C GLN A 47 14.06 -2.81 -10.54
N LEU A 48 13.76 -3.09 -9.26
CA LEU A 48 14.61 -2.67 -8.14
C LEU A 48 15.99 -3.35 -8.18
N LYS A 49 17.02 -2.56 -7.89
CA LYS A 49 18.43 -2.97 -7.88
C LYS A 49 19.09 -2.65 -6.54
N GLY A 50 20.18 -3.35 -6.24
CA GLY A 50 20.99 -3.07 -5.05
C GLY A 50 20.22 -3.13 -3.73
N SER A 51 20.43 -2.14 -2.87
CA SER A 51 19.82 -2.03 -1.53
C SER A 51 18.31 -1.93 -1.55
N ASP A 52 17.71 -1.46 -2.64
CA ASP A 52 16.27 -1.23 -2.73
C ASP A 52 15.48 -2.54 -2.76
N ARG A 53 16.13 -3.62 -3.21
CA ARG A 53 15.55 -4.97 -3.17
C ARG A 53 15.28 -5.47 -1.75
N ARG A 54 15.84 -4.83 -0.70
CA ARG A 54 15.52 -5.16 0.70
C ARG A 54 14.04 -4.93 1.02
N VAL A 55 13.33 -4.07 0.28
CA VAL A 55 11.87 -3.93 0.44
C VAL A 55 11.14 -5.25 0.22
N LEU A 56 11.65 -6.12 -0.66
CA LEU A 56 11.06 -7.44 -0.95
C LEU A 56 11.17 -8.43 0.23
N LEU A 57 11.97 -8.12 1.24
CA LEU A 57 12.07 -8.92 2.47
C LEU A 57 10.94 -8.62 3.45
N LEU A 58 10.21 -7.51 3.25
CA LEU A 58 9.03 -7.18 4.03
C LEU A 58 7.81 -7.94 3.50
N LYS A 59 6.98 -8.43 4.42
CA LYS A 59 5.66 -8.96 4.06
C LYS A 59 4.76 -7.81 3.59
N PRO A 60 3.93 -8.02 2.56
CA PRO A 60 2.92 -7.05 2.17
C PRO A 60 2.02 -6.67 3.35
N GLY A 61 1.66 -5.40 3.44
CA GLY A 61 0.87 -4.85 4.55
C GLY A 61 -0.49 -4.29 4.14
N LEU A 62 -1.43 -4.25 5.09
CA LEU A 62 -2.67 -3.47 4.95
C LEU A 62 -2.37 -1.97 4.91
N THR A 63 -1.40 -1.53 5.70
CA THR A 63 -1.02 -0.12 5.82
C THR A 63 0.50 0.05 5.94
N SER A 64 0.98 1.25 5.61
CA SER A 64 2.35 1.69 5.81
C SER A 64 2.42 3.21 5.89
N SER A 65 3.57 3.75 6.28
CA SER A 65 3.84 5.18 6.15
C SER A 65 3.65 5.67 4.72
N ALA A 66 4.08 4.89 3.72
CA ALA A 66 3.92 5.20 2.31
C ALA A 66 2.43 5.24 1.90
N ALA A 67 1.64 4.24 2.31
CA ALA A 67 0.20 4.18 2.04
C ALA A 67 -0.56 5.36 2.70
N LEU A 68 -0.12 5.81 3.87
CA LEU A 68 -0.69 6.98 4.55
C LEU A 68 -0.37 8.28 3.80
N LYS A 69 0.88 8.47 3.36
CA LYS A 69 1.32 9.65 2.61
C LYS A 69 0.62 9.74 1.26
N TYR A 70 0.50 8.61 0.57
CA TYR A 70 -0.08 8.50 -0.77
C TYR A 70 -1.50 7.91 -0.74
N ARG A 71 -2.29 8.19 0.30
CA ARG A 71 -3.68 7.68 0.42
C ARG A 71 -4.60 8.11 -0.72
N ASN A 72 -4.27 9.23 -1.37
CA ASN A 72 -4.96 9.81 -2.52
C ASN A 72 -4.08 9.75 -3.79
N GLU A 73 -3.31 8.66 -3.96
CA GLU A 73 -2.35 8.48 -5.05
C GLU A 73 -2.96 8.77 -6.42
N GLU A 74 -4.15 8.25 -6.70
CA GLU A 74 -4.86 8.48 -7.98
C GLU A 74 -5.12 9.97 -8.24
N GLN A 75 -5.58 10.72 -7.23
CA GLN A 75 -5.84 12.15 -7.38
C GLN A 75 -4.54 12.95 -7.53
N ILE A 76 -3.47 12.55 -6.84
CA ILE A 76 -2.15 13.18 -6.96
C ILE A 76 -1.63 12.99 -8.38
N LEU A 77 -1.72 11.78 -8.92
CA LEU A 77 -1.28 11.44 -10.27
C LEU A 77 -2.12 12.14 -11.34
N ALA A 78 -3.45 12.21 -11.16
CA ALA A 78 -4.35 12.89 -12.10
C ALA A 78 -4.09 14.40 -12.25
N GLN A 79 -3.41 15.02 -11.28
CA GLN A 79 -3.03 16.44 -11.33
C GLN A 79 -1.69 16.69 -12.05
N GLN A 80 -0.96 15.63 -12.42
CA GLN A 80 0.34 15.75 -13.08
C GLN A 80 0.18 15.84 -14.59
N GLU A 81 1.04 16.64 -15.24
CA GLU A 81 1.10 16.74 -16.70
C GLU A 81 1.43 15.37 -17.34
N ASN A 82 2.34 14.61 -16.71
CA ASN A 82 2.65 13.24 -17.09
C ASN A 82 2.59 12.33 -15.84
N PRO A 83 1.44 11.68 -15.58
CA PRO A 83 1.24 10.83 -14.42
C PRO A 83 2.22 9.66 -14.34
N GLN A 84 2.52 9.02 -15.47
CA GLN A 84 3.44 7.89 -15.50
C GLN A 84 4.85 8.31 -15.12
N LYS A 85 5.37 9.37 -15.73
CA LYS A 85 6.71 9.89 -15.42
C LYS A 85 6.81 10.30 -13.94
N TYR A 86 5.78 10.97 -13.41
CA TYR A 86 5.76 11.34 -11.99
C TYR A 86 5.76 10.12 -11.07
N ASN A 87 5.02 9.07 -11.44
CA ASN A 87 5.04 7.82 -10.69
C ASN A 87 6.45 7.18 -10.71
N ASP A 88 7.07 7.11 -11.88
CA ASP A 88 8.36 6.45 -12.10
C ASP A 88 9.52 7.17 -11.40
N GLU A 89 9.54 8.50 -11.46
CA GLU A 89 10.68 9.31 -11.02
C GLU A 89 10.52 9.88 -9.60
N VAL A 90 9.28 9.99 -9.10
CA VAL A 90 9.00 10.66 -7.82
C VAL A 90 8.27 9.74 -6.84
N LEU A 91 7.08 9.26 -7.22
CA LEU A 91 6.18 8.60 -6.29
C LEU A 91 6.71 7.22 -5.87
N PHE A 92 7.03 6.35 -6.84
CA PHE A 92 7.53 5.01 -6.56
C PHE A 92 8.89 5.01 -5.84
N PRO A 93 9.90 5.81 -6.25
CA PRO A 93 11.16 5.91 -5.51
C PRO A 93 10.98 6.37 -4.05
N ASP A 94 10.07 7.32 -3.78
CA ASP A 94 9.78 7.75 -2.41
C ASP A 94 9.06 6.66 -1.60
N LYS A 95 8.10 5.94 -2.20
CA LYS A 95 7.48 4.75 -1.57
C LYS A 95 8.53 3.73 -1.16
N VAL A 96 9.48 3.41 -2.06
CA VAL A 96 10.58 2.47 -1.79
C VAL A 96 11.44 2.96 -0.63
N LYS A 97 11.85 4.24 -0.64
CA LYS A 97 12.63 4.84 0.44
C LYS A 97 11.91 4.73 1.79
N MET A 98 10.65 5.10 1.86
CA MET A 98 9.84 5.01 3.09
C MET A 98 9.70 3.56 3.59
N ASN A 99 9.60 2.60 2.66
CA ASN A 99 9.53 1.19 2.99
C ASN A 99 10.88 0.66 3.52
N LEU A 100 12.01 1.13 3.00
CA LEU A 100 13.34 0.83 3.54
C LEU A 100 13.55 1.46 4.92
N GLU A 101 13.11 2.70 5.13
CA GLU A 101 13.13 3.34 6.45
C GLU A 101 12.33 2.53 7.47
N TYR A 102 11.17 1.99 7.07
CA TYR A 102 10.40 1.06 7.89
C TYR A 102 11.15 -0.25 8.14
N TYR A 103 11.79 -0.83 7.11
CA TYR A 103 12.60 -2.04 7.25
C TYR A 103 13.71 -1.85 8.29
N ASP A 104 14.46 -0.75 8.19
CA ASP A 104 15.62 -0.47 9.05
C ASP A 104 15.23 -0.13 10.50
N ASN A 105 14.00 0.35 10.74
CA ASN A 105 13.52 0.80 12.06
C ASN A 105 12.34 -0.01 12.62
N LYS A 106 12.07 -1.19 12.04
CA LYS A 106 10.88 -1.98 12.35
C LYS A 106 10.81 -2.30 13.84
N SER A 107 9.71 -1.92 14.47
CA SER A 107 9.46 -2.18 15.89
C SER A 107 7.96 -2.19 16.19
N LEU A 108 7.56 -2.88 17.26
CA LEU A 108 6.15 -2.92 17.70
C LEU A 108 5.57 -1.52 17.96
N LYS A 109 6.41 -0.60 18.46
CA LYS A 109 6.05 0.80 18.68
C LYS A 109 5.75 1.51 17.36
N LEU A 110 6.62 1.33 16.36
CA LEU A 110 6.41 1.92 15.03
C LEU A 110 5.15 1.37 14.36
N ASP A 111 4.93 0.06 14.46
CA ASP A 111 3.71 -0.59 13.94
C ASP A 111 2.45 0.01 14.57
N THR A 112 2.44 0.13 15.90
CA THR A 112 1.32 0.74 16.64
C THR A 112 1.06 2.18 16.19
N ILE A 113 2.12 2.98 16.01
CA ILE A 113 2.00 4.37 15.55
C ILE A 113 1.39 4.43 14.15
N ILE A 114 1.84 3.57 13.22
CA ILE A 114 1.32 3.53 11.85
C ILE A 114 -0.16 3.15 11.87
N VAL A 115 -0.54 2.10 12.60
CA VAL A 115 -1.94 1.67 12.73
C VAL A 115 -2.82 2.78 13.28
N LEU A 116 -2.41 3.45 14.37
CA LEU A 116 -3.16 4.56 14.94
C LEU A 116 -3.32 5.72 13.95
N ARG A 117 -2.26 6.07 13.23
CA ARG A 117 -2.33 7.11 12.18
C ARG A 117 -3.28 6.70 11.06
N THR A 118 -3.31 5.44 10.68
CA THR A 118 -4.27 4.92 9.68
C THR A 118 -5.70 5.04 10.16
N ILE A 119 -5.99 4.65 11.40
CA ILE A 119 -7.33 4.77 11.97
C ILE A 119 -7.77 6.24 12.02
N LEU A 120 -6.90 7.14 12.50
CA LEU A 120 -7.21 8.57 12.56
C LEU A 120 -7.42 9.19 11.18
N ALA A 121 -6.71 8.71 10.15
CA ALA A 121 -6.87 9.17 8.78
C ALA A 121 -8.22 8.79 8.15
N ILE A 122 -8.92 7.78 8.67
CA ILE A 122 -10.28 7.41 8.19
C ILE A 122 -11.31 8.46 8.62
N PHE A 123 -11.11 9.10 9.77
CA PHE A 123 -12.02 10.11 10.30
C PHE A 123 -11.71 11.54 9.82
N LYS A 124 -10.77 11.70 8.89
CA LYS A 124 -10.31 12.99 8.35
C LYS A 124 -10.29 13.04 6.83
#